data_AF-A0A7S2X8L5-F1
#
_entry.id   AF-A0A7S2X8L5-F1
#
_cell.length_a   1.000
_cell.length_b   1.000
_cell.length_c   1.000
_cell.angle_alpha   90.00
_cell.angle_beta   90.00
_cell.angle_gamma   90.00
#
_symmetry.space_group_name_H-M   'P 1'
#
loop_
_entity.id
_entity.type
_entity.pdbx_description
1 polymer ?
#
loop_
_entity_poly.entity_id
_entity_poly.type
_entity_poly.pdbx_seq_one_letter_code
_entity_poly.pdbx_strand_id
1 'polypeptide(L)'
;VAGCACVGGDLAKEECRVIFFTDMVDNASEGDSKGPDEVFQICRRLAKDNVFVTIIGLGVDFRTDITERIMNVQGANYQCVLHKHELAHSLTSELAYFLPCAFDVEILVTVDPSQGKAGAFYGSPFKGVENVRTEPWSRPAHDLFAPETRKIFEAVINILPSDTPDAVFGVMFSFLTEQTVVRAQIDAFFPSALDEAGRIKGGAFLLEVLAGGGGSAEGVEKVRTNVLVKYKTRDGGAYQQSQRVTLDVSPKQMLLGSGGGG
;
A
#
# COMPACT_ATOMS: atom_id res chain seq x y z
N VAL A 1 31.60 -3.16 -6.67
CA VAL A 1 30.90 -1.86 -6.67
C VAL A 1 31.50 -1.04 -5.54
N ALA A 2 32.42 -0.15 -5.89
CA ALA A 2 33.03 0.78 -4.95
C ALA A 2 31.97 1.81 -4.52
N GLY A 3 32.05 2.25 -3.27
CA GLY A 3 31.02 3.01 -2.56
C GLY A 3 30.44 4.16 -3.37
N CYS A 4 29.12 4.21 -3.41
CA CYS A 4 28.40 5.45 -3.64
C CYS A 4 28.65 6.34 -2.40
N ALA A 5 29.79 7.03 -2.40
CA ALA A 5 30.01 8.14 -1.50
C ALA A 5 29.13 9.27 -2.00
N CYS A 6 27.90 9.34 -1.50
CA CYS A 6 27.06 10.54 -1.60
C CYS A 6 27.91 11.64 -0.95
N VAL A 7 28.52 12.48 -1.79
CA VAL A 7 29.71 13.28 -1.48
C VAL A 7 29.45 14.18 -0.27
N GLY A 8 29.91 13.77 0.91
CA GLY A 8 29.92 14.57 2.14
C GLY A 8 28.69 14.47 3.07
N GLY A 9 27.66 13.69 2.72
CA GLY A 9 26.45 13.53 3.53
C GLY A 9 26.52 12.37 4.53
N ASP A 10 25.93 12.53 5.70
CA ASP A 10 25.71 11.44 6.65
C ASP A 10 24.51 10.60 6.18
N LEU A 11 24.77 9.41 5.63
CA LEU A 11 23.73 8.49 5.13
C LEU A 11 22.71 8.06 6.20
N ALA A 12 23.02 8.25 7.48
CA ALA A 12 22.06 8.02 8.56
C ALA A 12 21.07 9.19 8.74
N LYS A 13 21.32 10.35 8.13
CA LYS A 13 20.52 11.58 8.26
C LYS A 13 19.95 12.07 6.92
N GLU A 14 20.58 11.71 5.81
CA GLU A 14 20.17 12.14 4.47
C GLU A 14 19.75 10.93 3.64
N GLU A 15 18.64 11.07 2.90
CA GLU A 15 18.26 10.05 1.93
C GLU A 15 19.24 10.09 0.76
N CYS A 16 19.91 8.98 0.48
CA CYS A 16 20.66 8.83 -0.75
C CYS A 16 19.88 7.97 -1.75
N ARG A 17 19.74 8.48 -2.97
CA ARG A 17 19.00 7.83 -4.03
C ARG A 17 19.80 7.77 -5.31
N VAL A 18 19.87 6.60 -5.90
CA VAL A 18 20.40 6.39 -7.24
C VAL A 18 19.25 6.42 -8.24
N ILE A 19 19.32 7.32 -9.21
CA ILE A 19 18.31 7.42 -10.29
C ILE A 19 18.93 6.84 -11.56
N PHE A 20 18.36 5.74 -12.05
CA PHE A 20 18.75 5.11 -13.31
C PHE A 20 17.83 5.56 -14.43
N PHE A 21 18.42 5.87 -15.59
CA PHE A 21 17.70 6.08 -16.83
C PHE A 21 18.00 4.92 -17.76
N THR A 22 16.98 4.29 -18.33
CA THR A 22 17.14 3.12 -19.19
C THR A 22 16.05 3.07 -20.24
N ASP A 23 16.36 2.56 -21.43
CA ASP A 23 15.40 2.21 -22.47
C ASP A 23 14.83 0.78 -22.29
N MET A 24 15.16 0.12 -21.17
CA MET A 24 14.73 -1.24 -20.82
C MET A 24 15.15 -2.34 -21.80
N VAL A 25 16.09 -2.04 -22.70
CA VAL A 25 16.66 -3.02 -23.61
C VAL A 25 17.73 -3.83 -22.88
N ASP A 26 17.43 -5.10 -22.62
CA ASP A 26 18.41 -6.07 -22.15
C ASP A 26 19.20 -6.59 -23.35
N ASN A 27 20.39 -6.02 -23.58
CA ASN A 27 21.30 -6.46 -24.65
C ASN A 27 22.08 -7.73 -24.29
N ALA A 28 21.69 -8.47 -23.25
CA ALA A 28 22.28 -9.74 -22.94
C ALA A 28 22.14 -10.70 -24.14
N SER A 29 23.27 -11.22 -24.62
CA SER A 29 23.29 -12.28 -25.63
C SER A 29 22.43 -13.45 -25.17
N GLU A 30 21.70 -14.10 -26.10
CA GLU A 30 20.90 -15.30 -25.83
C GLU A 30 21.67 -16.29 -24.93
N GLY A 31 21.26 -16.39 -23.67
CA GLY A 31 21.90 -17.26 -22.67
C GLY A 31 22.44 -16.56 -21.41
N ASP A 32 22.55 -15.22 -21.38
CA ASP A 32 23.00 -14.46 -20.21
C ASP A 32 21.86 -13.66 -19.55
N SER A 33 20.72 -14.33 -19.33
CA SER A 33 19.46 -13.74 -18.85
C SER A 33 19.47 -13.30 -17.37
N LYS A 34 20.64 -13.01 -16.80
CA LYS A 34 20.81 -12.62 -15.39
C LYS A 34 20.60 -11.13 -15.14
N GLY A 35 20.58 -10.29 -16.17
CA GLY A 35 20.49 -8.83 -16.05
C GLY A 35 19.40 -8.35 -15.06
N PRO A 36 18.14 -8.77 -15.20
CA PRO A 36 17.06 -8.41 -14.27
C PRO A 36 17.28 -8.89 -12.84
N ASP A 37 17.82 -10.10 -12.67
CA ASP A 37 18.14 -10.66 -11.36
C ASP A 37 19.24 -9.84 -10.67
N GLU A 38 20.27 -9.45 -11.41
CA GLU A 38 21.38 -8.65 -10.89
C GLU A 38 20.93 -7.26 -10.49
N VAL A 39 20.12 -6.58 -11.31
CA VAL A 39 19.53 -5.28 -10.97
C VAL A 39 18.70 -5.39 -9.70
N PHE A 40 17.85 -6.41 -9.59
CA PHE A 40 17.07 -6.65 -8.38
C PHE A 40 17.95 -6.88 -7.13
N GLN A 41 19.03 -7.67 -7.25
CA GLN A 41 19.96 -7.89 -6.14
C GLN A 41 20.78 -6.64 -5.79
N ILE A 42 21.09 -5.78 -6.75
CA ILE A 42 21.71 -4.48 -6.50
C ILE A 42 20.75 -3.60 -5.69
N CYS A 43 19.50 -3.44 -6.15
CA CYS A 43 18.48 -2.66 -5.43
C CYS A 43 18.31 -3.15 -3.99
N ARG A 44 18.20 -4.48 -3.77
CA ARG A 44 18.09 -5.05 -2.43
C ARG A 44 19.29 -4.81 -1.52
N ARG A 45 20.51 -4.81 -2.08
CA ARG A 45 21.72 -4.51 -1.30
C ARG A 45 21.75 -3.05 -0.90
N LEU A 46 21.53 -2.14 -1.86
CA LEU A 46 21.50 -0.71 -1.62
C LEU A 46 20.44 -0.33 -0.58
N ALA A 47 19.25 -0.92 -0.65
CA ALA A 47 18.18 -0.65 0.32
C ALA A 47 18.57 -0.99 1.77
N LYS A 48 19.40 -2.02 2.01
CA LYS A 48 19.92 -2.35 3.35
C LYS A 48 20.86 -1.29 3.90
N ASP A 49 21.51 -0.55 3.01
CA ASP A 49 22.43 0.54 3.34
C ASP A 49 21.72 1.91 3.31
N ASN A 50 20.37 1.93 3.32
CA ASN A 50 19.53 3.12 3.16
C ASN A 50 19.83 3.93 1.88
N VAL A 51 20.28 3.24 0.83
CA VAL A 51 20.43 3.81 -0.52
C VAL A 51 19.28 3.30 -1.38
N PHE A 52 18.37 4.19 -1.75
CA PHE A 52 17.19 3.82 -2.52
C PHE A 52 17.42 3.97 -4.02
N VAL A 53 16.56 3.33 -4.81
CA VAL A 53 16.70 3.30 -6.27
C VAL A 53 15.42 3.78 -6.92
N THR A 54 15.52 4.74 -7.84
CA THR A 54 14.45 5.02 -8.80
C THR A 54 14.92 4.63 -10.19
N ILE A 55 14.08 3.93 -10.94
CA ILE A 55 14.35 3.61 -12.33
C ILE A 55 13.34 4.36 -13.19
N ILE A 56 13.87 5.10 -14.16
CA ILE A 56 13.10 5.81 -15.18
C ILE A 56 13.29 5.09 -16.51
N GLY A 57 12.26 4.36 -16.92
CA GLY A 57 12.15 3.77 -18.25
C GLY A 57 11.85 4.85 -19.28
N LEU A 58 12.59 4.84 -20.39
CA LEU A 58 12.47 5.79 -21.49
C LEU A 58 11.99 5.06 -22.74
N GLY A 59 10.83 5.44 -23.26
CA GLY A 59 10.26 4.85 -24.47
C GLY A 59 9.18 3.81 -24.20
N VAL A 60 8.85 3.03 -25.24
CA VAL A 60 7.66 2.16 -25.26
C VAL A 60 7.91 0.75 -24.69
N ASP A 61 9.18 0.38 -24.50
CA ASP A 61 9.55 -0.96 -24.07
C ASP A 61 9.36 -1.10 -22.55
N PHE A 62 8.12 -1.45 -22.17
CA PHE A 62 7.75 -1.67 -20.78
C PHE A 62 7.81 -3.16 -20.43
N ARG A 63 8.73 -3.52 -19.55
CA ARG A 63 8.86 -4.87 -18.98
C ARG A 63 8.19 -4.95 -17.60
N THR A 64 7.02 -5.58 -17.55
CA THR A 64 6.23 -5.75 -16.33
C THR A 64 6.96 -6.60 -15.29
N ASP A 65 7.64 -7.65 -15.71
CA ASP A 65 8.36 -8.58 -14.85
C ASP A 65 9.50 -7.91 -14.04
N ILE A 66 10.29 -7.08 -14.72
CA ILE A 66 11.37 -6.30 -14.10
C ILE A 66 10.78 -5.26 -13.13
N THR A 67 9.74 -4.56 -13.59
CA THR A 67 9.08 -3.51 -12.83
C THR A 67 8.49 -4.04 -11.52
N GLU A 68 7.70 -5.11 -11.58
CA GLU A 68 7.08 -5.74 -10.40
C GLU A 68 8.12 -6.18 -9.37
N ARG A 69 9.24 -6.76 -9.84
CA ARG A 69 10.31 -7.19 -8.95
C ARG A 69 11.01 -6.02 -8.28
N ILE A 70 11.28 -4.95 -9.02
CA ILE A 70 11.95 -3.76 -8.47
C ILE A 70 11.03 -3.03 -7.50
N MET A 71 9.74 -2.90 -7.81
CA MET A 71 8.76 -2.28 -6.92
C MET A 71 8.55 -3.05 -5.60
N ASN A 72 8.94 -4.33 -5.54
CA ASN A 72 8.96 -5.13 -4.30
C ASN A 72 10.22 -4.92 -3.44
N VAL A 73 11.12 -4.00 -3.83
CA VAL A 73 12.27 -3.61 -3.02
C VAL A 73 11.93 -2.35 -2.22
N GLN A 74 12.25 -2.35 -0.92
CA GLN A 74 11.98 -1.23 -0.04
C GLN A 74 12.56 0.08 -0.57
N GLY A 75 11.71 1.11 -0.69
CA GLY A 75 12.09 2.44 -1.17
C GLY A 75 12.42 2.51 -2.66
N ALA A 76 12.24 1.43 -3.41
CA ALA A 76 12.39 1.45 -4.85
C ALA A 76 11.18 2.09 -5.52
N ASN A 77 11.42 2.83 -6.60
CA ASN A 77 10.38 3.43 -7.42
C ASN A 77 10.65 3.17 -8.90
N TYR A 78 9.58 3.09 -9.69
CA TYR A 78 9.62 2.90 -11.12
C TYR A 78 8.69 3.89 -11.80
N GLN A 79 9.20 4.61 -12.79
CA GLN A 79 8.41 5.47 -13.65
C GLN A 79 8.78 5.19 -15.11
N CYS A 80 7.78 5.20 -16.00
CA CYS A 80 8.02 5.17 -17.43
C CYS A 80 7.68 6.54 -18.03
N VAL A 81 8.48 6.99 -18.97
CA VAL A 81 8.35 8.26 -19.65
C VAL A 81 8.43 8.02 -21.16
N LEU A 82 7.42 8.48 -21.89
CA LEU A 82 7.31 8.28 -23.35
C LEU A 82 7.90 9.45 -24.13
N HIS A 83 7.87 10.64 -23.54
CA HIS A 83 8.22 11.87 -24.25
C HIS A 83 9.26 12.70 -23.50
N LYS A 84 10.12 13.41 -24.25
CA LYS A 84 11.18 14.26 -23.69
C LYS A 84 10.64 15.32 -22.71
N HIS A 85 9.46 15.88 -22.99
CA HIS A 85 8.87 16.92 -22.14
C HIS A 85 8.40 16.36 -20.78
N GLU A 86 7.88 15.14 -20.76
CA GLU A 86 7.53 14.41 -19.53
C GLU A 86 8.78 14.14 -18.69
N LEU A 87 9.90 13.77 -19.34
CA LEU A 87 11.17 13.53 -18.63
C LEU A 87 11.67 14.81 -17.97
N ALA A 88 11.64 15.92 -18.72
CA ALA A 88 12.03 17.22 -18.19
C ALA A 88 11.16 17.60 -16.99
N HIS A 89 9.83 17.49 -17.13
CA HIS A 89 8.88 17.79 -16.06
C HIS A 89 9.11 16.91 -14.82
N SER A 90 9.31 15.61 -15.04
CA SER A 90 9.57 14.63 -13.98
C SER A 90 10.80 15.00 -13.16
N LEU A 91 11.90 15.41 -13.82
CA LEU A 91 13.16 15.76 -13.15
C LEU A 91 13.19 17.17 -12.56
N THR A 92 12.43 18.13 -13.10
CA THR A 92 12.46 19.52 -12.61
C THR A 92 11.38 19.80 -11.57
N SER A 93 10.18 19.29 -11.79
CA SER A 93 8.97 19.67 -11.04
C SER A 93 8.51 18.57 -10.09
N GLU A 94 8.80 17.30 -10.42
CA GLU A 94 8.29 16.14 -9.70
C GLU A 94 9.37 15.38 -8.92
N LEU A 95 10.61 15.85 -8.93
CA LEU A 95 11.72 15.18 -8.25
C LEU A 95 11.45 14.94 -6.75
N ALA A 96 10.71 15.84 -6.10
CA ALA A 96 10.30 15.66 -4.71
C ALA A 96 9.39 14.42 -4.50
N TYR A 97 8.65 14.01 -5.53
CA TYR A 97 7.79 12.82 -5.50
C TYR A 97 8.55 11.51 -5.68
N PHE A 98 9.86 11.58 -5.98
CA PHE A 98 10.73 10.42 -6.09
C PHE A 98 11.18 9.93 -4.72
N LEU A 99 10.97 10.74 -3.68
CA LEU A 99 11.36 10.46 -2.30
C LEU A 99 10.14 9.88 -1.56
N PRO A 100 10.28 8.72 -0.89
CA PRO A 100 9.20 8.14 -0.13
C PRO A 100 8.90 9.03 1.07
N CYS A 101 7.61 9.32 1.30
CA CYS A 101 7.20 10.10 2.46
C CYS A 101 6.90 9.20 3.68
N ALA A 102 6.71 7.89 3.47
CA ALA A 102 6.49 6.93 4.52
C ALA A 102 7.03 5.54 4.16
N PHE A 103 7.41 4.78 5.18
CA PHE A 103 7.89 3.40 5.10
C PHE A 103 7.04 2.47 5.96
N ASP A 104 7.09 1.17 5.67
CA ASP A 104 6.38 0.12 6.41
C ASP A 104 4.90 0.48 6.61
N VAL A 105 4.24 0.92 5.54
CA VAL A 105 2.84 1.36 5.60
C VAL A 105 1.94 0.13 5.70
N GLU A 106 1.21 0.04 6.80
CA GLU A 106 0.19 -0.97 7.03
C GLU A 106 -1.19 -0.30 6.95
N ILE A 107 -2.03 -0.78 6.05
CA ILE A 107 -3.42 -0.34 5.91
C ILE A 107 -4.31 -1.48 6.39
N LEU A 108 -5.11 -1.20 7.42
CA LEU A 108 -6.11 -2.10 7.97
C LEU A 108 -7.49 -1.53 7.62
N VAL A 109 -8.30 -2.33 6.93
CA VAL A 109 -9.64 -1.91 6.52
C VAL A 109 -10.68 -2.86 7.07
N THR A 110 -11.73 -2.29 7.66
CA THR A 110 -12.92 -3.02 8.05
C THR A 110 -14.15 -2.46 7.39
N VAL A 111 -15.10 -3.34 7.10
CA VAL A 111 -16.45 -3.00 6.63
C VAL A 111 -17.42 -3.18 7.80
N ASP A 112 -18.46 -2.35 7.85
CA ASP A 112 -19.57 -2.56 8.76
C ASP A 112 -20.16 -3.97 8.57
N PRO A 113 -20.12 -4.84 9.61
CA PRO A 113 -20.58 -6.22 9.49
C PRO A 113 -22.05 -6.36 9.04
N SER A 114 -22.88 -5.34 9.29
CA SER A 114 -24.27 -5.32 8.83
C SER A 114 -24.41 -5.08 7.32
N GLN A 115 -23.39 -4.51 6.69
CA GLN A 115 -23.39 -4.15 5.26
C GLN A 115 -22.58 -5.13 4.41
N GLY A 116 -21.65 -5.88 5.01
CA GLY A 116 -20.88 -6.90 4.30
C GLY A 116 -19.57 -7.26 5.00
N LYS A 117 -18.66 -7.86 4.23
CA LYS A 117 -17.31 -8.23 4.67
C LYS A 117 -16.30 -7.66 3.69
N ALA A 118 -15.15 -7.24 4.20
CA ALA A 118 -14.03 -6.84 3.37
C ALA A 118 -13.48 -8.08 2.61
N GLY A 119 -13.32 -7.93 1.30
CA GLY A 119 -12.81 -8.95 0.36
C GLY A 119 -11.38 -8.61 -0.08
N ALA A 120 -11.08 -8.77 -1.36
CA ALA A 120 -9.73 -8.49 -1.88
C ALA A 120 -9.35 -6.99 -1.87
N PHE A 121 -8.04 -6.73 -1.81
CA PHE A 121 -7.43 -5.40 -1.94
C PHE A 121 -6.60 -5.37 -3.22
N TYR A 122 -6.76 -4.33 -4.05
CA TYR A 122 -6.03 -4.15 -5.30
C TYR A 122 -5.44 -2.75 -5.39
N GLY A 123 -4.44 -2.54 -6.25
CA GLY A 123 -3.83 -1.22 -6.46
C GLY A 123 -2.31 -1.25 -6.32
N SER A 124 -1.78 -0.31 -5.52
CA SER A 124 -0.34 -0.10 -5.23
C SER A 124 0.45 -1.42 -5.11
N PRO A 125 1.74 -1.48 -5.48
CA PRO A 125 2.54 -2.69 -5.31
C PRO A 125 2.62 -3.08 -3.83
N PHE A 126 1.71 -3.95 -3.42
CA PHE A 126 1.64 -4.48 -2.07
C PHE A 126 2.64 -5.61 -1.95
N LYS A 127 3.45 -5.57 -0.90
CA LYS A 127 4.31 -6.69 -0.50
C LYS A 127 3.48 -7.93 -0.14
N GLY A 128 2.27 -7.68 0.35
CA GLY A 128 1.27 -8.68 0.66
C GLY A 128 -0.10 -8.04 0.89
N VAL A 129 -1.14 -8.71 0.41
CA VAL A 129 -2.53 -8.46 0.77
C VAL A 129 -3.02 -9.72 1.45
N GLU A 130 -3.35 -9.61 2.73
CA GLU A 130 -3.90 -10.74 3.48
C GLU A 130 -5.30 -10.41 3.94
N ASN A 131 -6.22 -11.34 3.67
CA ASN A 131 -7.51 -11.39 4.34
C ASN A 131 -7.27 -11.92 5.75
N VAL A 132 -6.99 -11.03 6.69
CA VAL A 132 -6.77 -11.41 8.08
C VAL A 132 -8.14 -11.72 8.69
N ARG A 133 -8.34 -12.98 9.07
CA ARG A 133 -9.62 -13.46 9.59
C ARG A 133 -10.09 -12.71 10.84
N THR A 134 -9.18 -12.07 11.58
CA THR A 134 -9.48 -11.17 12.69
C THR A 134 -8.20 -10.39 13.09
N GLU A 135 -8.23 -9.07 13.09
CA GLU A 135 -7.25 -8.28 13.86
C GLU A 135 -7.67 -8.39 15.33
N PRO A 136 -6.84 -8.94 16.23
CA PRO A 136 -7.17 -8.97 17.64
C PRO A 136 -7.32 -7.53 18.14
N TRP A 137 -8.32 -7.30 18.98
CA TRP A 137 -8.53 -5.97 19.53
C TRP A 137 -7.29 -5.50 20.28
N SER A 138 -7.00 -4.21 20.13
CA SER A 138 -6.01 -3.46 20.90
C SER A 138 -6.51 -2.03 21.06
N ARG A 139 -5.99 -1.28 22.03
CA ARG A 139 -6.35 0.14 22.20
C ARG A 139 -6.14 0.95 20.91
N PRO A 140 -5.03 0.76 20.15
CA PRO A 140 -4.84 1.40 18.85
C PRO A 140 -5.85 0.98 17.77
N ALA A 141 -6.27 -0.29 17.77
CA ALA A 141 -7.23 -0.83 16.81
C ALA A 141 -8.69 -0.59 17.23
N HIS A 142 -8.93 0.02 18.40
CA HIS A 142 -10.28 0.15 18.97
C HIS A 142 -11.26 0.79 17.99
N ASP A 143 -10.82 1.79 17.23
CA ASP A 143 -11.66 2.50 16.25
C ASP A 143 -11.97 1.72 14.96
N LEU A 144 -11.31 0.58 14.72
CA LEU A 144 -11.65 -0.31 13.61
C LEU A 144 -12.99 -1.02 13.82
N PHE A 145 -13.45 -1.11 15.06
CA PHE A 145 -14.64 -1.86 15.45
C PHE A 145 -15.91 -1.00 15.36
N ALA A 146 -17.05 -1.67 15.11
CA ALA A 146 -18.36 -1.01 15.01
C ALA A 146 -18.71 -0.25 16.31
N PRO A 147 -19.44 0.88 16.26
CA PRO A 147 -19.80 1.66 17.44
C PRO A 147 -20.46 0.85 18.56
N GLU A 148 -21.34 -0.08 18.22
CA GLU A 148 -22.06 -0.95 19.15
C GLU A 148 -21.09 -1.91 19.86
N THR A 149 -20.18 -2.49 19.09
CA THR A 149 -19.11 -3.36 19.60
C THR A 149 -18.15 -2.61 20.52
N ARG A 150 -17.77 -1.37 20.16
CA ARG A 150 -16.90 -0.53 20.99
C ARG A 150 -17.50 -0.25 22.36
N LYS A 151 -18.81 0.03 22.44
CA LYS A 151 -19.51 0.20 23.73
C LYS A 151 -19.40 -1.04 24.62
N ILE A 152 -19.50 -2.24 24.03
CA ILE A 152 -19.31 -3.50 24.77
C ILE A 152 -17.87 -3.61 25.26
N PHE A 153 -16.90 -3.28 24.41
CA PHE A 153 -15.49 -3.30 24.80
C PHE A 153 -15.19 -2.32 25.92
N GLU A 154 -15.68 -1.08 25.84
CA GLU A 154 -15.54 -0.06 26.89
C GLU A 154 -16.16 -0.53 28.21
N ALA A 155 -17.33 -1.16 28.18
CA ALA A 155 -17.95 -1.72 29.38
C ALA A 155 -17.06 -2.79 30.03
N VAL A 156 -16.46 -3.69 29.24
CA VAL A 156 -15.54 -4.73 29.74
C VAL A 156 -14.23 -4.13 30.25
N ILE A 157 -13.65 -3.15 29.54
CA ILE A 157 -12.42 -2.46 29.92
C ILE A 157 -12.60 -1.75 31.27
N ASN A 158 -13.77 -1.14 31.51
CA ASN A 158 -14.06 -0.45 32.76
C ASN A 158 -14.28 -1.39 33.96
N ILE A 159 -14.52 -2.69 33.73
CA ILE A 159 -14.67 -3.69 34.79
C ILE A 159 -13.32 -4.29 35.20
N LEU A 160 -12.37 -4.38 34.26
CA LEU A 160 -11.07 -4.99 34.49
C LEU A 160 -10.03 -3.98 35.01
N PRO A 161 -8.96 -4.46 35.68
CA PRO A 161 -7.86 -3.62 36.12
C PRO A 161 -7.26 -2.79 34.97
N SER A 162 -6.90 -1.54 35.22
CA SER A 162 -6.42 -0.61 34.19
C SER A 162 -5.08 -1.03 33.57
N ASP A 163 -4.29 -1.85 34.28
CA ASP A 163 -3.02 -2.43 33.85
C ASP A 163 -3.18 -3.72 33.04
N THR A 164 -4.41 -4.16 32.77
CA THR A 164 -4.67 -5.35 31.94
C THR A 164 -4.05 -5.18 30.55
N PRO A 165 -3.21 -6.12 30.09
CA PRO A 165 -2.58 -6.06 28.77
C PRO A 165 -3.58 -6.16 27.63
N ASP A 166 -3.35 -5.42 26.53
CA ASP A 166 -4.18 -5.46 25.32
C ASP A 166 -4.35 -6.88 24.77
N ALA A 167 -3.33 -7.73 24.89
CA ALA A 167 -3.41 -9.12 24.45
C ALA A 167 -4.53 -9.92 25.13
N VAL A 168 -4.81 -9.64 26.42
CA VAL A 168 -5.88 -10.30 27.16
C VAL A 168 -7.24 -9.87 26.62
N PHE A 169 -7.43 -8.56 26.43
CA PHE A 169 -8.63 -8.01 25.80
C PHE A 169 -8.81 -8.52 24.37
N GLY A 170 -7.74 -8.59 23.59
CA GLY A 170 -7.74 -9.11 22.23
C GLY A 170 -8.28 -10.54 22.15
N VAL A 171 -7.85 -11.42 23.06
CA VAL A 171 -8.38 -12.78 23.18
C VAL A 171 -9.85 -12.76 23.59
N MET A 172 -10.24 -12.01 24.63
CA MET A 172 -11.63 -11.95 25.09
C MET A 172 -12.58 -11.46 24.00
N PHE A 173 -12.20 -10.38 23.31
CA PHE A 173 -13.03 -9.73 22.29
C PHE A 173 -13.06 -10.52 20.98
N SER A 174 -12.06 -11.37 20.71
CA SER A 174 -12.10 -12.28 19.57
C SER A 174 -13.31 -13.22 19.60
N PHE A 175 -13.83 -13.57 20.79
CA PHE A 175 -15.06 -14.37 20.93
C PHE A 175 -16.34 -13.57 20.75
N LEU A 176 -16.29 -12.24 20.83
CA LEU A 176 -17.46 -11.38 20.77
C LEU A 176 -17.75 -10.84 19.37
N THR A 177 -16.80 -10.97 18.43
CA THR A 177 -16.92 -10.36 17.10
C THR A 177 -16.33 -11.24 16.02
N GLU A 178 -17.03 -11.38 14.89
CA GLU A 178 -16.51 -12.00 13.66
C GLU A 178 -16.13 -10.92 12.62
N GLN A 179 -15.50 -9.83 13.05
CA GLN A 179 -15.14 -8.77 12.11
C GLN A 179 -13.98 -9.21 11.20
N THR A 180 -14.19 -9.11 9.90
CA THR A 180 -13.14 -9.36 8.90
C THR A 180 -12.32 -8.09 8.69
N VAL A 181 -10.99 -8.22 8.75
CA VAL A 181 -10.05 -7.11 8.56
C VAL A 181 -9.17 -7.44 7.36
N VAL A 182 -9.12 -6.54 6.39
CA VAL A 182 -8.16 -6.64 5.29
C VAL A 182 -6.91 -5.90 5.68
N ARG A 183 -5.77 -6.58 5.62
CA ARG A 183 -4.45 -5.99 5.86
C ARG A 183 -3.69 -5.91 4.55
N ALA A 184 -3.26 -4.70 4.21
CA ALA A 184 -2.37 -4.46 3.09
C ALA A 184 -1.07 -3.83 3.59
N GLN A 185 0.06 -4.35 3.11
CA GLN A 185 1.38 -3.84 3.45
C GLN A 185 2.08 -3.26 2.23
N ILE A 186 2.59 -2.05 2.39
CA ILE A 186 3.36 -1.30 1.39
C ILE A 186 4.72 -0.96 2.01
N ASP A 187 5.82 -1.34 1.36
CA ASP A 187 7.15 -1.10 1.90
C ASP A 187 7.52 0.38 1.94
N ALA A 188 7.17 1.12 0.89
CA ALA A 188 7.41 2.55 0.79
C ALA A 188 6.26 3.23 0.04
N PHE A 189 5.78 4.35 0.59
CA PHE A 189 4.74 5.16 -0.02
C PHE A 189 5.34 6.46 -0.55
N PHE A 190 5.05 6.75 -1.82
CA PHE A 190 5.54 7.94 -2.52
C PHE A 190 4.41 8.95 -2.66
N PRO A 191 4.67 10.24 -2.39
CA PRO A 191 3.68 11.27 -2.64
C PRO A 191 3.40 11.36 -4.15
N SER A 192 2.18 11.71 -4.50
CA SER A 192 1.79 11.95 -5.90
C SER A 192 1.48 13.43 -6.10
N ALA A 193 1.70 13.92 -7.32
CA ALA A 193 1.38 15.29 -7.68
C ALA A 193 -0.10 15.60 -7.46
N LEU A 194 -0.42 16.83 -7.05
CA LEU A 194 -1.79 17.32 -7.07
C LEU A 194 -2.08 17.89 -8.46
N ASP A 195 -3.28 17.67 -8.98
CA ASP A 195 -3.76 18.39 -10.16
C ASP A 195 -4.16 19.84 -9.81
N GLU A 196 -4.50 20.63 -10.82
CA GLU A 196 -4.93 22.03 -10.65
C GLU A 196 -6.18 22.20 -9.77
N ALA A 197 -6.95 21.12 -9.58
CA ALA A 197 -8.12 21.06 -8.70
C ALA A 197 -7.77 20.56 -7.28
N GLY A 198 -6.48 20.36 -6.97
CA GLY A 198 -6.02 19.84 -5.68
C GLY A 198 -6.29 18.35 -5.47
N ARG A 199 -6.59 17.60 -6.53
CA ARG A 199 -6.81 16.15 -6.46
C ARG A 199 -5.50 15.41 -6.67
N ILE A 200 -5.29 14.33 -5.92
CA ILE A 200 -4.07 13.52 -6.03
C ILE A 200 -4.07 12.78 -7.38
N LYS A 201 -3.06 13.01 -8.21
CA LYS A 201 -2.75 12.26 -9.44
C LYS A 201 -1.99 10.98 -9.11
N GLY A 202 -2.62 10.04 -8.39
CA GLY A 202 -2.01 8.74 -8.08
C GLY A 202 -2.33 8.22 -6.69
N GLY A 203 -2.15 6.91 -6.50
CA GLY A 203 -2.42 6.24 -5.22
C GLY A 203 -3.90 5.95 -4.99
N ALA A 204 -4.47 5.03 -5.77
CA ALA A 204 -5.75 4.42 -5.49
C ALA A 204 -5.52 2.97 -5.05
N PHE A 205 -6.13 2.58 -3.93
CA PHE A 205 -6.39 1.18 -3.67
C PHE A 205 -7.88 0.91 -3.89
N LEU A 206 -8.19 -0.27 -4.41
CA LEU A 206 -9.53 -0.76 -4.59
C LEU A 206 -9.79 -1.82 -3.53
N LEU A 207 -10.82 -1.61 -2.74
CA LEU A 207 -11.33 -2.60 -1.81
C LEU A 207 -12.53 -3.30 -2.45
N GLU A 208 -12.47 -4.61 -2.57
CA GLU A 208 -13.63 -5.43 -2.83
C GLU A 208 -14.43 -5.61 -1.55
N VAL A 209 -15.74 -5.41 -1.62
CA VAL A 209 -16.67 -5.63 -0.51
C VAL A 209 -17.63 -6.75 -0.90
N LEU A 210 -17.68 -7.79 -0.08
CA LEU A 210 -18.58 -8.92 -0.25
C LEU A 210 -19.87 -8.66 0.53
N ALA A 211 -21.02 -8.68 -0.14
CA ALA A 211 -22.31 -8.46 0.50
C ALA A 211 -22.60 -9.54 1.57
N GLY A 212 -23.17 -9.13 2.70
CA GLY A 212 -23.63 -10.05 3.74
C GLY A 212 -24.88 -10.80 3.28
N GLY A 213 -24.87 -12.14 3.36
CA GLY A 213 -25.90 -13.03 2.80
C GLY A 213 -27.30 -13.02 3.45
N GLY A 214 -27.84 -11.86 3.83
CA GLY A 214 -29.14 -11.74 4.51
C GLY A 214 -30.11 -10.71 3.95
N GLY A 215 -29.73 -9.94 2.93
CA GLY A 215 -30.60 -8.96 2.28
C GLY A 215 -30.27 -8.86 0.80
N SER A 216 -31.27 -8.59 -0.04
CA SER A 216 -31.06 -8.32 -1.46
C SER A 216 -29.88 -7.35 -1.63
N ALA A 217 -28.94 -7.70 -2.50
CA ALA A 217 -27.84 -6.81 -2.89
C ALA A 217 -28.35 -5.58 -3.67
N GLU A 218 -29.65 -5.48 -3.95
CA GLU A 218 -30.29 -4.28 -4.45
C GLU A 218 -30.42 -3.24 -3.32
N GLY A 219 -29.62 -2.17 -3.40
CA GLY A 219 -29.85 -0.95 -2.64
C GLY A 219 -28.74 -0.50 -1.69
N VAL A 220 -27.62 -1.24 -1.57
CA VAL A 220 -26.44 -0.73 -0.85
C VAL A 220 -25.66 0.19 -1.78
N GLU A 221 -26.10 1.44 -1.91
CA GLU A 221 -25.37 2.47 -2.67
C GLU A 221 -24.11 2.94 -1.93
N LYS A 222 -24.05 2.75 -0.61
CA LYS A 222 -22.96 3.24 0.25
C LYS A 222 -22.58 2.26 1.34
N VAL A 223 -21.29 1.98 1.46
CA VAL A 223 -20.72 1.13 2.51
C VAL A 223 -19.86 1.95 3.45
N ARG A 224 -20.07 1.77 4.75
CA ARG A 224 -19.25 2.36 5.80
C ARG A 224 -18.05 1.48 6.06
N THR A 225 -16.89 2.11 6.05
CA THR A 225 -15.60 1.46 6.29
C THR A 225 -14.82 2.22 7.33
N ASN A 226 -14.05 1.51 8.15
CA ASN A 226 -13.02 2.13 8.96
C ASN A 226 -11.66 1.74 8.38
N VAL A 227 -10.80 2.73 8.22
CA VAL A 227 -9.44 2.57 7.69
C VAL A 227 -8.48 3.03 8.77
N LEU A 228 -7.60 2.14 9.21
CA LEU A 228 -6.45 2.48 10.06
C LEU A 228 -5.20 2.37 9.22
N VAL A 229 -4.45 3.46 9.13
CA VAL A 229 -3.15 3.49 8.49
C VAL A 229 -2.09 3.62 9.57
N LYS A 230 -1.12 2.71 9.57
CA LYS A 230 0.10 2.80 10.38
C LYS A 230 1.28 2.97 9.43
N TYR A 231 2.26 3.77 9.81
CA TYR A 231 3.45 3.97 9.00
C TYR A 231 4.61 4.48 9.84
N LYS A 232 5.82 4.37 9.28
CA LYS A 232 7.01 5.03 9.80
C LYS A 232 7.40 6.19 8.92
N THR A 233 7.76 7.32 9.54
CA THR A 233 8.45 8.39 8.81
C THR A 233 9.89 7.99 8.55
N ARG A 234 10.55 8.74 7.67
CA ARG A 234 11.97 8.60 7.37
C ARG A 234 12.84 8.58 8.62
N ASP A 235 12.55 9.43 9.60
CA ASP A 235 13.35 9.57 10.81
C ASP A 235 13.04 8.47 11.85
N GLY A 236 12.29 7.44 11.47
CA GLY A 236 11.94 6.27 12.30
C GLY A 236 10.76 6.51 13.24
N GLY A 237 10.13 7.68 13.20
CA GLY A 237 8.93 7.97 13.97
C GLY A 237 7.76 7.09 13.52
N ALA A 238 7.11 6.40 14.46
CA ALA A 238 5.94 5.58 14.17
C ALA A 238 4.66 6.40 14.35
N TYR A 239 3.77 6.34 13.37
CA TYR A 239 2.52 7.08 13.34
C TYR A 239 1.36 6.14 13.01
N GLN A 240 0.18 6.52 13.48
CA GLN A 240 -1.05 5.84 13.14
C GLN A 240 -2.21 6.82 13.08
N GLN A 241 -3.14 6.57 12.16
CA GLN A 241 -4.34 7.37 11.98
C GLN A 241 -5.50 6.48 11.57
N SER A 242 -6.63 6.62 12.28
CA SER A 242 -7.89 5.98 11.94
C SER A 242 -8.85 6.99 11.33
N GLN A 243 -9.56 6.58 10.29
CA GLN A 243 -10.61 7.37 9.67
C GLN A 243 -11.79 6.47 9.30
N ARG A 244 -13.00 6.96 9.56
CA ARG A 244 -14.22 6.38 9.02
C ARG A 244 -14.53 7.00 7.66
N VAL A 245 -14.70 6.17 6.65
CA VAL A 245 -14.96 6.57 5.27
C VAL A 245 -16.24 5.91 4.77
N THR A 246 -17.07 6.68 4.08
CA THR A 246 -18.23 6.13 3.36
C THR A 246 -17.84 5.98 1.89
N LEU A 247 -17.86 4.75 1.39
CA LEU A 247 -17.52 4.42 0.01
C LEU A 247 -18.81 4.24 -0.78
N ASP A 248 -18.90 4.89 -1.93
CA ASP A 248 -19.97 4.63 -2.89
C ASP A 248 -19.70 3.28 -3.57
N VAL A 249 -20.69 2.38 -3.55
CA VAL A 249 -20.57 1.06 -4.16
C VAL A 249 -21.21 1.12 -5.54
N SER A 250 -20.38 1.11 -6.57
CA SER A 250 -20.87 0.90 -7.94
C SER A 250 -21.03 -0.60 -8.17
N PRO A 251 -22.18 -1.08 -8.68
CA PRO A 251 -22.31 -2.47 -9.10
C PRO A 251 -21.27 -2.76 -10.19
N LYS A 252 -20.45 -3.80 -10.03
CA LYS A 252 -19.62 -4.33 -11.13
C LYS A 252 -20.57 -4.85 -12.22
N GLN A 253 -20.73 -4.12 -13.32
CA GLN A 253 -21.15 -4.74 -14.58
C GLN A 253 -19.98 -5.61 -15.08
N MET A 254 -20.01 -6.91 -14.80
CA MET A 254 -19.20 -7.87 -15.57
C MET A 254 -19.81 -8.03 -16.95
N LEU A 255 -19.39 -7.22 -17.91
CA LEU A 255 -19.48 -7.55 -19.33
C LEU A 255 -18.36 -8.56 -19.65
N LEU A 256 -18.63 -9.84 -19.42
CA LEU A 256 -17.96 -10.91 -20.16
C LEU A 256 -18.85 -11.22 -21.36
N GLY A 257 -18.57 -10.55 -22.48
CA GLY A 257 -19.15 -10.91 -23.77
C GLY A 257 -18.68 -12.31 -24.16
N SER A 258 -19.55 -13.31 -24.05
CA SER A 258 -19.43 -14.53 -24.83
C SER A 258 -19.93 -14.25 -26.25
N GLY A 259 -19.09 -13.61 -27.06
CA GLY A 259 -19.21 -13.65 -28.51
C GLY A 259 -18.82 -15.04 -29.00
N GLY A 260 -19.73 -16.01 -28.87
CA GLY A 260 -19.65 -17.29 -29.56
C GLY A 260 -20.37 -17.16 -30.90
N GLY A 261 -19.61 -17.01 -31.98
CA GLY A 261 -20.12 -17.08 -33.34
C GLY A 261 -20.72 -18.46 -33.63
N GLY A 262 -21.89 -18.45 -34.24
CA GLY A 262 -22.43 -19.56 -35.03
C GLY A 262 -22.11 -19.37 -36.51
#